data_AF-A0A1U7GJ64-F1
#
_entry.id   AF-A0A1U7GJ64-F1
#
_cell.length_a   1.000
_cell.length_b   1.000
_cell.length_c   1.000
_cell.angle_alpha   90.00
_cell.angle_beta   90.00
_cell.angle_gamma   90.00
#
_symmetry.space_group_name_H-M   'P 1'
#
loop_
_entity.id
_entity.type
_entity.pdbx_description
1 polymer ?
#
loop_
_entity_poly.entity_id
_entity_poly.type
_entity_poly.pdbx_seq_one_letter_code
_entity_poly.pdbx_strand_id
1 'polypeptide(L)'
;MAANDDEGVLITRGSVRRIGRAVARVEGSPASGPGGPSGAAVYNPGVQRARVTTAIPTGTESSPSSTGAARLKVRDSAGAWVDGETVQVYNDFTMPASLPVGRMVRVAWIAGQWWLVSASCS
;
A
#
# COMPACT_ATOMS: atom_id res chain seq x y z
N MET A 1 -7.88 34.62 11.60
CA MET A 1 -7.03 34.40 10.41
C MET A 1 -6.09 33.27 10.76
N ALA A 2 -6.14 32.17 10.00
CA ALA A 2 -5.51 30.89 10.34
C ALA A 2 -3.98 30.98 10.41
N ALA A 3 -3.39 30.30 11.40
CA ALA A 3 -1.96 30.05 11.46
C ALA A 3 -1.61 29.04 10.36
N ASN A 4 -0.53 29.30 9.61
CA ASN A 4 -0.03 28.39 8.59
C ASN A 4 0.62 27.18 9.29
N ASP A 5 -0.06 26.05 9.28
CA ASP A 5 0.45 24.74 9.75
C ASP A 5 1.41 24.07 8.75
N ASP A 6 2.27 24.86 8.09
CA ASP A 6 3.31 24.37 7.16
C ASP A 6 4.67 24.27 7.87
N GLU A 7 4.71 23.79 9.12
CA GLU A 7 5.96 23.49 9.81
C GLU A 7 6.55 22.17 9.29
N GLY A 8 7.48 22.27 8.34
CA GLY A 8 8.24 21.13 7.87
C GLY A 8 9.05 20.49 9.00
N VAL A 9 8.66 19.28 9.44
CA VAL A 9 9.38 18.54 10.47
C VAL A 9 10.71 18.02 9.92
N LEU A 10 11.83 18.54 10.42
CA LEU A 10 13.16 18.02 10.11
C LEU A 10 13.37 16.65 10.76
N ILE A 11 13.28 15.58 9.97
CA ILE A 11 13.46 14.21 10.45
C ILE A 11 14.96 13.91 10.60
N THR A 12 15.41 13.60 11.82
CA THR A 12 16.81 13.21 12.08
C THR A 12 17.14 11.84 11.46
N ARG A 13 18.43 11.56 11.20
CA ARG A 13 18.90 10.24 10.70
C ARG A 13 18.44 9.07 11.59
N GLY A 14 18.38 9.27 12.90
CA GLY A 14 17.89 8.27 13.85
C GLY A 14 16.40 7.97 13.69
N SER A 15 15.59 9.02 13.53
CA SER A 15 14.15 8.90 13.26
C SER A 15 13.88 8.21 11.92
N VAL A 16 14.62 8.53 10.86
CA VAL A 16 14.51 7.83 9.55
C VAL A 16 14.78 6.33 9.71
N ARG A 17 15.83 5.93 10.45
CA ARG A 17 16.12 4.51 10.70
C ARG A 17 15.02 3.82 11.50
N ARG A 18 14.48 4.48 12.52
CA ARG A 18 13.38 3.94 13.35
C ARG A 18 12.11 3.77 12.53
N ILE A 19 11.74 4.77 11.73
CA ILE A 19 10.60 4.72 10.82
C ILE A 19 10.81 3.62 9.77
N GLY A 20 11.98 3.54 9.14
CA GLY A 20 12.29 2.50 8.16
C GLY A 20 12.16 1.08 8.73
N ARG A 21 12.60 0.85 9.98
CA ARG A 21 12.40 -0.44 10.67
C ARG A 21 10.94 -0.71 10.98
N ALA A 22 10.18 0.30 11.41
CA ALA A 22 8.76 0.15 11.70
C ALA A 22 7.97 -0.20 10.43
N VAL A 23 8.22 0.50 9.32
CA VAL A 23 7.61 0.24 8.01
C VAL A 23 7.95 -1.16 7.50
N ALA A 24 9.22 -1.56 7.59
CA ALA A 24 9.66 -2.89 7.16
C ALA A 24 9.02 -4.05 7.96
N ARG A 25 8.54 -3.79 9.19
CA ARG A 25 7.78 -4.80 9.96
C ARG A 25 6.33 -4.92 9.52
N VAL A 26 5.78 -3.91 8.86
CA VAL A 26 4.37 -3.90 8.43
C VAL A 26 4.27 -4.32 6.96
N GLU A 27 5.21 -3.89 6.12
CA GLU A 27 5.27 -4.31 4.71
C GLU A 27 5.57 -5.81 4.62
N GLY A 28 4.62 -6.61 4.10
CA GLY A 28 4.74 -8.07 3.95
C GLY A 28 4.36 -8.92 5.15
N SER A 29 3.97 -8.32 6.29
CA SER A 29 3.52 -9.08 7.45
C SER A 29 2.02 -9.36 7.38
N PRO A 30 1.56 -10.61 7.61
CA PRO A 30 0.14 -10.88 7.76
C PRO A 30 -0.44 -10.06 8.91
N ALA A 31 -1.71 -9.66 8.81
CA ALA A 31 -2.40 -9.01 9.91
C ALA A 31 -2.32 -9.92 11.15
N SER A 32 -1.68 -9.44 12.23
CA SER A 32 -1.64 -10.15 13.50
C SER A 32 -3.07 -10.30 14.02
N GLY A 33 -3.63 -11.51 13.92
CA GLY A 33 -4.91 -11.81 14.56
C GLY A 33 -4.81 -11.62 16.08
N PRO A 34 -5.90 -11.23 16.76
CA PRO A 34 -5.93 -11.24 18.21
C PRO A 34 -5.57 -12.65 18.72
N GLY A 35 -4.66 -12.72 19.70
CA GLY A 35 -4.05 -13.97 20.18
C GLY A 35 -5.09 -15.04 20.51
N GLY A 36 -5.18 -16.05 19.66
CA GLY A 36 -6.06 -17.20 19.76
C GLY A 36 -5.57 -18.31 18.83
N PRO A 37 -6.04 -19.56 18.99
CA PRO A 37 -5.61 -20.69 18.18
C PRO A 37 -5.79 -20.38 16.69
N SER A 38 -4.68 -20.28 15.97
CA SER A 38 -4.67 -19.91 14.56
C SER A 38 -5.31 -21.02 13.75
N GLY A 39 -6.48 -20.74 13.15
CA GLY A 39 -6.96 -21.48 12.00
C GLY A 39 -5.92 -21.46 10.88
N ALA A 40 -6.06 -22.35 9.89
CA ALA A 40 -5.16 -22.46 8.75
C ALA A 40 -4.75 -21.07 8.22
N ALA A 41 -3.46 -20.89 7.95
CA ALA A 41 -2.92 -19.61 7.50
C ALA A 41 -3.65 -19.15 6.23
N VAL A 42 -4.62 -18.25 6.39
CA VAL A 42 -5.27 -17.57 5.27
C VAL A 42 -4.16 -16.78 4.58
N TYR A 43 -3.96 -16.99 3.28
CA TYR A 43 -3.00 -16.21 2.50
C TYR A 43 -3.29 -14.72 2.72
N ASN A 44 -2.40 -14.05 3.45
CA ASN A 44 -2.49 -12.64 3.78
C ASN A 44 -1.09 -12.05 3.73
N PRO A 45 -0.64 -11.61 2.55
CA PRO A 45 0.67 -10.98 2.38
C PRO A 45 0.75 -9.56 2.97
N GLY A 46 -0.29 -9.08 3.68
CA GLY A 46 -0.31 -7.77 4.32
C GLY A 46 -0.28 -6.61 3.34
N VAL A 47 0.42 -5.54 3.72
CA VAL A 47 0.64 -4.36 2.88
C VAL A 47 1.86 -4.59 1.98
N GLN A 48 1.71 -4.35 0.69
CA GLN A 48 2.76 -4.47 -0.32
C GLN A 48 2.94 -3.16 -1.08
N ARG A 49 4.17 -2.96 -1.57
CA ARG A 49 4.46 -1.92 -2.56
C ARG A 49 4.02 -2.41 -3.93
N ALA A 50 3.46 -1.53 -4.75
CA ALA A 50 3.09 -1.89 -6.11
C ALA A 50 3.31 -0.71 -7.07
N ARG A 51 3.54 -1.03 -8.34
CA ARG A 51 3.58 -0.06 -9.45
C ARG A 51 2.31 -0.20 -10.27
N VAL A 52 1.56 0.88 -10.46
CA VAL A 52 0.35 0.89 -11.28
C VAL A 52 0.69 0.50 -12.71
N THR A 53 0.03 -0.53 -13.24
CA THR A 53 0.17 -1.00 -14.63
C THR A 53 -1.04 -0.63 -15.49
N THR A 54 -2.20 -0.51 -14.84
CA THR A 54 -3.45 -0.01 -15.44
C THR A 54 -3.99 1.07 -14.53
N ALA A 55 -4.37 2.21 -15.09
CA ALA A 55 -4.85 3.34 -14.30
C ALA A 55 -5.91 2.89 -13.29
N ILE A 56 -5.80 3.34 -12.04
CA ILE A 56 -6.73 2.96 -10.96
C ILE A 56 -7.75 4.10 -10.81
N PRO A 57 -9.00 3.92 -11.23
CA PRO A 57 -10.02 4.96 -11.11
C PRO A 57 -10.41 5.22 -9.66
N THR A 58 -10.97 6.40 -9.43
CA THR A 58 -11.68 6.70 -8.18
C THR A 58 -12.82 5.71 -7.97
N GLY A 59 -13.09 5.38 -6.70
CA GLY A 59 -14.31 4.68 -6.30
C GLY A 59 -14.92 5.34 -5.08
N THR A 60 -15.88 4.66 -4.47
CA THR A 60 -16.44 5.02 -3.18
C THR A 60 -16.57 3.77 -2.32
N GLU A 61 -16.80 3.92 -1.02
CA GLU A 61 -17.10 2.80 -0.12
C GLU A 61 -18.26 1.93 -0.64
N SER A 62 -19.33 2.56 -1.13
CA SER A 62 -20.53 1.88 -1.65
C SER A 62 -20.38 1.33 -3.07
N SER A 63 -19.43 1.85 -3.84
CA SER A 63 -19.15 1.43 -5.21
C SER A 63 -17.65 1.49 -5.49
N PRO A 64 -16.86 0.56 -4.95
CA PRO A 64 -15.43 0.54 -5.17
C PRO A 64 -15.11 0.33 -6.64
N SER A 65 -14.08 1.02 -7.13
CA SER A 65 -13.51 0.74 -8.44
C SER A 65 -12.72 -0.57 -8.38
N SER A 66 -12.84 -1.39 -9.41
CA SER A 66 -12.14 -2.68 -9.53
C SER A 66 -11.39 -2.84 -10.86
N THR A 67 -11.34 -1.81 -11.70
CA THR A 67 -10.75 -1.94 -13.05
C THR A 67 -9.26 -1.61 -13.10
N GLY A 68 -8.69 -1.14 -11.99
CA GLY A 68 -7.28 -0.84 -11.86
C GLY A 68 -6.41 -2.09 -11.68
N ALA A 69 -5.13 -1.98 -12.02
CA ALA A 69 -4.16 -3.05 -11.80
C ALA A 69 -2.79 -2.49 -11.44
N ALA A 70 -2.05 -3.23 -10.61
CA ALA A 70 -0.70 -2.89 -10.22
C ALA A 70 0.18 -4.13 -10.16
N ARG A 71 1.46 -3.95 -10.47
CA ARG A 71 2.49 -4.96 -10.30
C ARG A 71 3.12 -4.85 -8.92
N LEU A 72 2.98 -5.89 -8.12
CA LEU A 72 3.57 -5.98 -6.79
C LEU A 72 5.09 -5.88 -6.90
N LYS A 73 5.72 -5.26 -5.90
CA LYS A 73 7.17 -5.22 -5.75
C LYS A 73 7.57 -6.18 -4.65
N VAL A 74 8.47 -7.10 -4.98
CA VAL A 74 9.00 -8.09 -4.05
C VAL A 74 10.50 -7.87 -3.89
N ARG A 75 11.07 -8.35 -2.78
CA ARG A 75 12.53 -8.39 -2.64
C ARG A 75 13.07 -9.68 -3.23
N ASP A 76 14.08 -9.58 -4.08
CA ASP A 76 14.83 -10.74 -4.54
C ASP A 76 15.81 -11.25 -3.46
N SER A 77 16.54 -12.32 -3.77
CA SER A 77 17.54 -12.92 -2.87
C SER A 77 18.72 -11.98 -2.55
N ALA A 78 18.95 -10.94 -3.36
CA ALA A 78 19.94 -9.91 -3.12
C ALA A 78 19.38 -8.72 -2.31
N GLY A 79 18.08 -8.76 -1.96
CA GLY A 79 17.39 -7.70 -1.22
C GLY A 79 16.98 -6.50 -2.08
N ALA A 80 17.12 -6.59 -3.42
CA ALA A 80 16.68 -5.55 -4.33
C ALA A 80 15.18 -5.66 -4.61
N TRP A 81 14.52 -4.53 -4.83
CA TRP A 81 13.10 -4.51 -5.19
C TRP A 81 12.94 -4.82 -6.67
N VAL A 82 12.29 -5.94 -6.97
CA VAL A 82 12.00 -6.40 -8.32
C VAL A 82 10.49 -6.45 -8.56
N ASP A 83 10.13 -6.59 -9.83
CA ASP A 83 8.75 -6.80 -10.27
C ASP A 83 8.28 -8.21 -9.91
N GLY A 84 7.12 -8.30 -9.27
CA GLY A 84 6.42 -9.55 -8.97
C GLY A 84 5.15 -9.69 -9.81
N GLU A 85 4.13 -10.30 -9.20
CA GLU A 85 2.82 -10.54 -9.81
C GLU A 85 2.07 -9.25 -10.14
N THR A 86 1.30 -9.24 -11.24
CA THR A 86 0.31 -8.20 -11.51
C THR A 86 -1.02 -8.58 -10.91
N VAL A 87 -1.59 -7.70 -10.10
CA VAL A 87 -2.84 -7.92 -9.38
C VAL A 87 -3.86 -6.84 -9.72
N GLN A 88 -5.14 -7.21 -9.73
CA GLN A 88 -6.26 -6.27 -9.77
C GLN A 88 -6.30 -5.49 -8.46
N VAL A 89 -6.49 -4.18 -8.52
CA VAL A 89 -6.52 -3.31 -7.33
C VAL A 89 -7.87 -2.64 -7.21
N TYR A 90 -8.51 -2.86 -6.06
CA TYR A 90 -9.75 -2.23 -5.65
C TYR A 90 -9.46 -0.88 -5.02
N ASN A 91 -10.29 0.11 -5.32
CA ASN A 91 -10.17 1.45 -4.77
C ASN A 91 -11.53 1.97 -4.33
N ASP A 92 -11.66 2.26 -3.04
CA ASP A 92 -12.81 2.89 -2.38
C ASP A 92 -12.58 4.38 -2.09
N PHE A 93 -11.39 4.91 -2.39
CA PHE A 93 -11.12 6.33 -2.20
C PHE A 93 -11.75 7.18 -3.30
N THR A 94 -12.48 8.20 -2.87
CA THR A 94 -12.88 9.34 -3.69
C THR A 94 -11.65 10.22 -3.93
N MET A 95 -11.15 10.23 -5.16
CA MET A 95 -9.96 10.99 -5.56
C MET A 95 -10.31 11.98 -6.68
N PRO A 96 -9.61 13.13 -6.77
CA PRO A 96 -9.85 14.11 -7.84
C PRO A 96 -9.61 13.56 -9.25
N ALA A 97 -8.74 12.55 -9.37
CA ALA A 97 -8.42 11.90 -10.64
C ALA A 97 -7.98 10.45 -10.41
N SER A 98 -8.01 9.66 -11.48
CA SER A 98 -7.48 8.29 -11.49
C SER A 98 -5.97 8.31 -11.24
N LEU A 99 -5.44 7.28 -10.55
CA LEU A 99 -4.00 7.12 -10.42
C LEU A 99 -3.41 6.65 -11.77
N PRO A 100 -2.46 7.40 -12.35
CA PRO A 100 -1.91 7.06 -13.65
C PRO A 100 -0.96 5.86 -13.61
N VAL A 101 -0.75 5.23 -14.76
CA VAL A 101 0.24 4.16 -14.95
C VAL A 101 1.63 4.63 -14.55
N GLY A 102 2.42 3.73 -13.94
CA GLY A 102 3.78 3.99 -13.48
C GLY A 102 3.89 4.54 -12.05
N ARG A 103 2.78 5.01 -11.45
CA ARG A 103 2.76 5.44 -10.04
C ARG A 103 3.14 4.31 -9.08
N MET A 104 3.88 4.65 -8.05
CA MET A 104 4.13 3.75 -6.91
C MET A 104 3.03 3.95 -5.86
N VAL A 105 2.43 2.86 -5.40
CA VAL A 105 1.35 2.84 -4.41
C VAL A 105 1.63 1.77 -3.36
N ARG A 106 0.86 1.82 -2.27
CA ARG A 106 0.74 0.71 -1.33
C ARG A 106 -0.63 0.09 -1.45
N VAL A 107 -0.65 -1.24 -1.53
CA VAL A 107 -1.86 -2.06 -1.57
C VAL A 107 -1.87 -3.03 -0.41
N ALA A 108 -3.03 -3.42 0.09
CA ALA A 108 -3.17 -4.42 1.15
C ALA A 108 -4.11 -5.54 0.74
N TRP A 109 -3.82 -6.76 1.19
CA TRP A 109 -4.72 -7.88 1.03
C TRP A 109 -5.80 -7.86 2.12
N ILE A 110 -7.05 -7.60 1.73
CA ILE A 110 -8.19 -7.50 2.63
C ILE A 110 -9.31 -8.36 2.05
N ALA A 111 -9.81 -9.31 2.86
CA ALA A 111 -10.93 -10.19 2.51
C ALA A 111 -10.78 -10.91 1.14
N GLY A 112 -9.58 -11.28 0.74
CA GLY A 112 -9.32 -12.01 -0.51
C GLY A 112 -9.08 -11.13 -1.74
N GLN A 113 -8.95 -9.82 -1.57
CA GLN A 113 -8.73 -8.85 -2.65
C GLN A 113 -7.61 -7.87 -2.30
N TRP A 114 -6.98 -7.29 -3.31
CA TRP A 114 -6.00 -6.21 -3.12
C TRP A 114 -6.68 -4.85 -3.15
N TRP A 115 -6.51 -4.10 -2.08
CA TRP A 115 -7.08 -2.76 -1.92
C TRP A 115 -5.98 -1.70 -1.94
N LEU A 116 -6.24 -0.57 -2.58
CA LEU A 116 -5.41 0.61 -2.45
C LEU A 116 -5.47 1.11 -1.00
N VAL A 117 -4.32 1.42 -0.39
CA VAL A 117 -4.25 1.93 1.00
C VAL A 117 -3.57 3.28 1.09
N SER A 118 -2.58 3.52 0.23
CA SER A 118 -1.99 4.85 0.09
C SER A 118 -1.45 5.03 -1.30
N ALA A 119 -1.74 6.17 -1.92
CA ALA A 119 -1.07 6.63 -3.12
C ALA A 119 -0.23 7.86 -2.77
N SER A 120 0.99 7.96 -3.30
CA SER A 120 1.72 9.22 -3.21
C SER A 120 1.00 10.25 -4.09
N CYS A 121 0.48 11.33 -3.49
CA CYS A 121 0.12 12.53 -4.22
C CYS A 121 1.42 13.31 -4.46
N SER A 122 1.83 13.47 -5.71
CA SER A 122 2.90 14.40 -6.10
C SER A 122 2.54 15.08 -7.42
#